data_AF-A0A7D5C8W8-F1
#
_entry.id   AF-A0A7D5C8W8-F1
#
_cell.length_a   1.000
_cell.length_b   1.000
_cell.length_c   1.000
_cell.angle_alpha   90.00
_cell.angle_beta   90.00
_cell.angle_gamma   90.00
#
_symmetry.space_group_name_H-M   'P 1'
#
loop_
_entity.id
_entity.type
_entity.pdbx_description
1 polymer ?
#
loop_
_entity_poly.entity_id
_entity_poly.type
_entity_poly.pdbx_seq_one_letter_code
_entity_poly.pdbx_strand_id
1 'polypeptide(L)' 'MVCSSCEDSGHLSVAVAQFTVAEEPERNLEIIDGFARDAAAGDREADLITAELSRECLDSARRTLPVLQNRRFADPQLCD' A
#
# COMPACT_ATOMS: atom_id res chain seq x y z
N MET A 1 4.53 -12.49 18.15
CA MET A 1 3.11 -12.88 18.10
C MET A 1 2.72 -12.87 16.64
N VAL A 2 2.54 -14.05 16.03
CA VAL A 2 2.12 -14.15 14.62
C VAL A 2 0.60 -14.10 14.61
N CYS A 3 0.00 -13.18 13.85
CA CYS A 3 -1.45 -13.08 13.72
C CYS A 3 -2.03 -14.38 13.16
N SER A 4 -2.72 -15.14 14.01
CA SER A 4 -3.36 -16.43 13.70
C SER A 4 -4.70 -16.31 12.96
N SER A 5 -5.02 -15.18 12.33
CA SER A 5 -6.29 -14.96 11.62
C SER A 5 -6.12 -14.68 10.13
N CYS A 6 -5.08 -15.22 9.49
CA CYS A 6 -5.03 -15.32 8.03
C CYS A 6 -5.85 -16.53 7.55
N GLU A 7 -7.10 -16.63 7.98
CA GLU A 7 -8.09 -17.34 7.17
C GLU A 7 -8.23 -16.51 5.89
N ASP A 8 -8.14 -17.13 4.71
CA ASP A 8 -8.32 -16.46 3.42
C ASP A 8 -9.78 -16.02 3.30
N SER A 9 -10.14 -14.92 3.97
CA SER A 9 -11.48 -14.38 4.04
C SER A 9 -11.95 -13.78 2.71
N GLY A 10 -11.16 -13.89 1.64
CA GLY A 10 -11.37 -13.18 0.38
C GLY A 10 -11.19 -11.66 0.52
N HIS A 11 -10.87 -11.17 1.73
CA HIS A 11 -10.74 -9.78 2.07
C HIS A 11 -9.32 -9.46 2.55
N LEU A 12 -8.81 -8.30 2.15
CA LEU A 12 -7.51 -7.75 2.52
C LEU A 12 -7.76 -6.59 3.49
N SER A 13 -7.19 -6.68 4.69
CA SER A 13 -7.14 -5.53 5.59
C SER A 13 -6.17 -4.50 5.04
N VAL A 14 -6.65 -3.26 4.89
CA VAL A 14 -5.87 -2.13 4.38
C VAL A 14 -5.99 -0.96 5.32
N ALA A 15 -4.86 -0.32 5.60
CA ALA A 15 -4.79 0.96 6.27
C ALA A 15 -4.44 2.06 5.25
N VAL A 16 -5.13 3.19 5.33
CA VAL A 16 -4.92 4.36 4.48
C VAL A 16 -4.55 5.54 5.37
N ALA A 17 -3.44 6.18 5.05
CA ALA A 17 -2.98 7.40 5.69
C ALA A 17 -2.96 8.55 4.66
N GLN A 18 -3.20 9.77 5.14
CA GLN A 18 -2.99 10.98 4.36
C GLN A 18 -1.95 11.86 5.06
N PHE A 19 -1.02 12.40 4.28
CA PHE A 19 -0.04 13.36 4.79
C PHE A 19 0.24 14.47 3.79
N THR A 20 0.73 15.59 4.30
CA THR A 20 1.22 16.70 3.48
C THR A 20 2.69 16.45 3.12
N VAL A 21 2.99 16.46 1.83
CA VAL A 21 4.36 16.30 1.32
C VAL A 21 5.21 17.49 1.76
N ALA A 22 6.34 17.19 2.40
CA ALA A 22 7.39 18.13 2.79
C ALA A 22 8.39 18.36 1.64
N GLU A 23 9.09 19.49 1.69
CA GLU A 23 10.20 19.78 0.78
C GLU A 23 11.35 18.78 0.96
N GLU A 24 11.65 18.41 2.21
CA GLU A 24 12.68 17.41 2.54
C GLU A 24 12.17 15.99 2.28
N PRO A 25 12.77 15.23 1.33
CA PRO A 25 12.37 13.86 1.05
C PRO A 25 12.47 12.95 2.28
N GLU A 26 13.51 13.13 3.09
CA GLU A 26 13.76 12.33 4.30
C GLU A 26 12.59 12.44 5.27
N ARG A 27 12.02 13.64 5.43
CA ARG A 27 10.87 13.89 6.28
C ARG A 27 9.63 13.14 5.78
N ASN A 28 9.43 13.04 4.47
CA ASN A 28 8.33 12.25 3.90
C ASN A 28 8.50 10.76 4.20
N LEU A 29 9.72 10.24 4.10
CA LEU A 29 10.03 8.85 4.40
C LEU A 29 9.80 8.53 5.88
N GLU A 30 10.21 9.43 6.78
CA GLU A 30 9.95 9.29 8.23
C GLU A 30 8.46 9.23 8.54
N ILE A 31 7.65 10.10 7.90
CA ILE A 31 6.19 10.11 8.05
C ILE A 31 5.57 8.80 7.54
N ILE A 32 5.97 8.34 6.35
CA ILE A 32 5.47 7.08 5.75
C ILE A 32 5.84 5.88 6.63
N ASP A 33 7.07 5.83 7.14
CA ASP A 33 7.52 4.74 8.01
C ASP A 33 6.77 4.72 9.35
N GLY A 34 6.44 5.90 9.90
CA GLY A 34 5.55 6.03 11.05
C GLY A 34 4.20 5.36 10.80
N PHE A 35 3.49 5.77 9.74
CA PHE A 35 2.19 5.18 9.40
C PHE A 35 2.27 3.67 9.12
N ALA A 36 3.35 3.21 8.50
CA ALA A 36 3.53 1.78 8.24
C ALA A 36 3.67 0.97 9.53
N ARG A 37 4.37 1.50 10.54
CA ARG A 37 4.49 0.88 11.87
C ARG A 37 3.15 0.86 12.59
N ASP A 38 2.42 1.96 12.60
CA ASP A 38 1.11 2.05 13.26
C ASP A 38 0.08 1.10 12.62
N ALA A 39 0.06 1.04 11.28
CA ALA A 39 -0.77 0.10 10.54
C ALA A 39 -0.42 -1.36 10.84
N ALA A 40 0.87 -1.68 11.01
CA ALA A 40 1.33 -3.03 11.35
C ALA A 40 0.99 -3.42 12.81
N ALA A 41 0.99 -2.44 13.73
CA ALA A 41 0.55 -2.65 15.10
C ALA A 41 -0.96 -2.86 15.22
N GLY A 42 -1.72 -2.42 14.21
CA GLY A 42 -3.19 -2.37 14.27
C GLY A 42 -3.69 -1.26 15.19
N ASP A 43 -2.83 -0.31 15.52
CA ASP A 43 -3.16 0.84 16.35
C ASP A 43 -4.05 1.78 15.52
N ARG A 44 -5.24 2.04 16.06
CA ARG A 44 -6.21 2.97 15.49
C ARG A 44 -5.83 4.39 15.88
N GLU A 45 -4.67 4.85 15.40
CA GLU A 45 -4.32 6.26 15.46
C GLU A 45 -5.38 7.06 14.66
N ALA A 46 -5.71 8.27 15.09
CA ALA A 46 -6.79 9.08 14.49
C ALA A 46 -6.57 9.35 12.98
N ASP A 47 -5.33 9.23 12.52
CA ASP A 47 -4.90 9.53 11.16
C ASP A 47 -4.93 8.31 10.21
N LEU A 48 -5.26 7.11 10.71
CA LEU A 48 -5.38 5.90 9.91
C LEU A 48 -6.85 5.48 9.69
N ILE A 49 -7.23 5.35 8.42
CA ILE A 49 -8.50 4.79 8.01
C ILE A 49 -8.30 3.32 7.66
N THR A 50 -8.93 2.41 8.40
CA THR A 50 -8.89 0.96 8.13
C THR A 50 -10.10 0.52 7.32
N ALA A 51 -9.88 -0.30 6.30
CA ALA A 51 -10.93 -0.87 5.46
C ALA A 51 -10.61 -2.31 5.05
N GLU A 52 -11.64 -3.03 4.61
CA GLU A 52 -11.49 -4.35 3.98
C GLU A 52 -11.68 -4.23 2.48
N LEU A 53 -10.73 -4.75 1.70
CA LEU A 53 -10.80 -4.79 0.24
C LEU A 53 -11.01 -6.21 -0.26
N SER A 54 -11.92 -6.40 -1.22
CA SER A 54 -12.10 -7.70 -1.88
C SER A 54 -10.90 -8.06 -2.74
N ARG A 55 -10.29 -9.21 -2.46
CA ARG A 55 -9.21 -9.81 -3.25
C ARG A 55 -9.68 -10.14 -4.67
N GLU A 56 -10.91 -10.64 -4.82
CA GLU A 56 -11.52 -10.91 -6.12
C GLU A 56 -11.64 -9.65 -6.97
N CYS A 57 -12.12 -8.55 -6.39
CA CYS A 57 -12.23 -7.26 -7.08
C CYS A 57 -10.84 -6.75 -7.52
N LEU A 58 -9.84 -6.86 -6.64
CA LEU A 58 -8.46 -6.50 -6.96
C LEU A 58 -7.88 -7.34 -8.11
N ASP A 59 -8.13 -8.64 -8.11
CA ASP A 59 -7.69 -9.55 -9.17
C ASP A 59 -8.39 -9.28 -10.50
N SER A 60 -9.69 -8.97 -10.47
CA SER A 60 -10.46 -8.55 -11.64
C SER A 60 -9.92 -7.24 -12.24
N ALA A 61 -9.61 -6.26 -11.39
CA ALA A 61 -9.01 -5.00 -11.80
C ALA A 61 -7.63 -5.21 -12.45
N ARG A 62 -6.78 -6.07 -11.86
CA ARG A 62 -5.45 -6.42 -12.40
C ARG A 62 -5.52 -7.11 -13.77
N ARG A 63 -6.57 -7.91 -14.02
CA ARG A 63 -6.81 -8.52 -15.34
C ARG A 63 -7.29 -7.51 -16.37
N THR A 64 -8.13 -6.57 -15.96
CA THR A 64 -8.70 -5.54 -16.84
C THR A 64 -7.65 -4.49 -17.24
N LEU A 65 -6.87 -4.01 -16.28
CA LEU A 65 -5.81 -3.02 -16.48
C LEU A 65 -4.50 -3.55 -15.87
N PRO A 66 -3.71 -4.33 -16.65
CA PRO A 66 -2.51 -5.01 -16.15
C PRO A 66 -1.30 -4.07 -16.06
N VAL A 67 -1.45 -2.92 -15.40
CA VAL A 67 -0.46 -1.82 -15.35
C VAL A 67 0.92 -2.29 -14.91
N LEU A 68 1.00 -3.22 -13.95
CA LEU A 68 2.28 -3.76 -13.46
C LEU A 68 2.94 -4.70 -14.45
N GLN A 69 2.16 -5.49 -15.20
CA GLN A 69 2.69 -6.39 -16.23
C GLN A 69 3.16 -5.58 -17.45
N ASN A 70 2.47 -4.48 -17.76
CA ASN A 70 2.83 -3.56 -18.84
C ASN A 70 3.99 -2.63 -18.49
N ARG A 71 4.39 -2.57 -17.21
CA ARG A 71 5.45 -1.67 -16.76
C ARG A 71 6.79 -2.12 -17.34
N ARG A 72 7.47 -1.21 -18.06
CA ARG A 72 8.89 -1.35 -18.37
C ARG A 72 9.69 -1.09 -17.10
N PHE A 73 10.13 -2.15 -16.43
CA PHE A 73 11.01 -2.06 -15.26
C PHE A 73 12.47 -1.76 -15.62
N ALA A 74 12.85 -1.97 -16.88
CA ALA A 74 14.17 -1.58 -17.38
C ALA A 74 14.24 -0.06 -17.55
N ASP A 75 15.41 0.51 -17.26
CA ASP A 75 15.67 1.93 -17.45
C ASP A 75 15.42 2.33 -18.90
N PRO A 76 14.79 3.50 -19.14
CA PRO A 76 14.58 3.99 -20.49
C PRO A 76 15.93 4.20 -21.17
N GLN A 77 16.15 3.50 -22.28
CA GLN A 77 17.28 3.74 -23.17
C GLN A 77 16.94 4.96 -24.02
N LEU A 78 17.69 6.04 -23.86
CA LEU A 78 17.65 7.17 -24.80
C LEU A 78 18.66 6.86 -25.91
N CYS A 79 18.23 6.97 -27.16
CA CYS A 79 19.18 6.99 -28.27
C CYS A 79 19.95 8.33 -28.22
N ASP A 80 21.26 8.27 -28.46
CA ASP A 80 22.11 9.45 -28.64
C ASP A 80 21.62 10.36 -29.78
#